data_AF-A0A4U9V721-F1
#
_entry.id   AF-A0A4U9V721-F1
#
_cell.length_a   1.000
_cell.length_b   1.000
_cell.length_c   1.000
_cell.angle_alpha   90.00
_cell.angle_beta   90.00
_cell.angle_gamma   90.00
#
_symmetry.space_group_name_H-M   'P 1'
#
loop_
_entity.id
_entity.type
_entity.pdbx_description
1 polymer ?
#
loop_
_entity_poly.entity_id
_entity_poly.type
_entity_poly.pdbx_seq_one_letter_code
_entity_poly.pdbx_strand_id
1 'polypeptide(L)' 'MENYQQVYDTVTEMICDAKDLEMADLAPEMPLHQLKLDSLDYVELMVLAKREFGATLTAEMFINQPTMTLG' A
#
# COMPACT_ATOMS: atom_id res chain seq x y z
N MET A 1 10.61 -4.40 15.39
CA MET A 1 10.79 -4.27 13.92
C MET A 1 9.96 -5.29 13.14
N GLU A 2 9.43 -6.35 13.77
CA GLU A 2 8.58 -7.36 13.11
C GLU A 2 7.26 -6.81 12.53
N ASN A 3 6.61 -5.86 13.23
CA ASN A 3 5.35 -5.28 12.74
C ASN A 3 5.50 -4.48 11.44
N TYR A 4 6.69 -3.93 11.15
CA TYR A 4 6.88 -3.12 9.95
C TYR A 4 6.98 -3.98 8.70
N GLN A 5 7.80 -5.04 8.77
CA GLN A 5 7.95 -5.99 7.69
C GLN A 5 6.62 -6.67 7.38
N GLN A 6 5.86 -7.05 8.41
CA GLN A 6 4.55 -7.67 8.21
C GLN A 6 3.55 -6.74 7.52
N VAL A 7 3.53 -5.44 7.88
CA VAL A 7 2.68 -4.45 7.21
C VAL A 7 3.10 -4.32 5.75
N TYR A 8 4.40 -4.18 5.50
CA TYR A 8 4.95 -4.08 4.15
C TYR A 8 4.59 -5.29 3.30
N ASP A 9 4.85 -6.50 3.78
CA ASP A 9 4.58 -7.74 3.04
C ASP A 9 3.09 -7.88 2.71
N THR A 10 2.21 -7.59 3.68
CA THR A 10 0.74 -7.70 3.50
C THR A 10 0.22 -6.69 2.49
N VAL A 11 0.69 -5.44 2.55
CA VAL A 11 0.32 -4.38 1.61
C VAL A 11 0.85 -4.69 0.21
N THR A 12 2.10 -5.17 0.12
CA THR A 12 2.76 -5.53 -1.13
C THR A 12 2.05 -6.71 -1.80
N GLU A 13 1.66 -7.74 -1.04
CA GLU A 13 0.92 -8.91 -1.53
C GLU A 13 -0.43 -8.49 -2.14
N MET A 14 -1.19 -7.65 -1.43
CA MET A 14 -2.46 -7.16 -1.94
C MET A 14 -2.31 -6.31 -3.21
N ILE A 15 -1.29 -5.45 -3.28
CA ILE A 15 -1.03 -4.66 -4.49
C ILE A 15 -0.60 -5.55 -5.66
N CYS A 16 0.22 -6.56 -5.41
CA CYS A 16 0.59 -7.57 -6.40
C CYS A 16 -0.65 -8.25 -6.99
N ASP A 17 -1.56 -8.69 -6.13
CA ASP A 17 -2.82 -9.33 -6.54
C ASP A 17 -3.72 -8.38 -7.33
N ALA A 18 -3.82 -7.11 -6.91
CA ALA A 18 -4.66 -6.12 -7.58
C ALA A 18 -4.10 -5.65 -8.93
N LYS A 19 -2.77 -5.57 -9.06
CA LYS A 19 -2.08 -5.02 -10.24
C LYS A 19 -1.49 -6.05 -11.18
N ASP A 20 -1.62 -7.34 -10.88
CA ASP A 20 -0.96 -8.43 -11.62
C ASP A 20 0.56 -8.18 -11.69
N LEU A 21 1.16 -7.83 -10.54
CA LEU A 21 2.59 -7.57 -10.38
C LEU A 21 3.23 -8.67 -9.53
N GLU A 22 4.52 -8.93 -9.73
CA GLU A 22 5.27 -9.80 -8.82
C GLU A 22 5.91 -9.00 -7.69
N MET A 23 6.16 -9.65 -6.55
CA MET A 23 6.89 -9.02 -5.43
C MET A 23 8.27 -8.51 -5.84
N ALA A 24 8.90 -9.13 -6.85
CA ALA A 24 10.17 -8.69 -7.41
C ALA A 24 10.08 -7.36 -8.17
N ASP A 25 8.89 -6.96 -8.61
CA ASP A 25 8.65 -5.69 -9.31
C ASP A 25 8.44 -4.51 -8.34
N LEU A 26 8.19 -4.81 -7.06
CA LEU A 26 7.94 -3.81 -6.02
C LEU A 26 9.20 -3.58 -5.18
N ALA A 27 9.51 -2.32 -4.93
CA ALA A 27 10.58 -1.91 -4.03
C ALA A 27 10.01 -1.08 -2.88
N PRO A 28 10.55 -1.20 -1.65
CA PRO A 28 10.07 -0.44 -0.51
C PRO A 28 10.20 1.07 -0.72
N GLU A 29 11.22 1.51 -1.45
CA GLU A 29 11.44 2.92 -1.79
C GLU A 29 10.59 3.41 -2.97
N MET A 30 9.78 2.54 -3.58
CA MET A 30 8.95 2.91 -4.73
C MET A 30 7.76 3.76 -4.24
N PRO A 31 7.53 4.93 -4.85
CA PRO A 31 6.37 5.75 -4.54
C PRO A 31 5.06 5.09 -4.99
N LEU A 32 4.02 5.16 -4.15
CA LEU A 32 2.70 4.58 -4.46
C LEU A 32 2.09 5.10 -5.77
N HIS A 33 2.38 6.35 -6.15
CA HIS A 33 1.88 6.92 -7.41
C HIS A 33 2.44 6.23 -8.66
N GLN A 34 3.61 5.58 -8.58
CA GLN A 34 4.20 4.84 -9.71
C GLN A 34 3.46 3.54 -10.00
N LEU A 35 2.79 2.98 -8.98
CA LEU A 35 2.00 1.76 -9.06
C LEU A 35 0.67 1.97 -9.80
N LYS A 36 0.36 3.22 -10.17
CA LYS A 36 -0.87 3.60 -10.90
C LYS A 36 -2.13 3.01 -10.24
N LEU A 37 -2.17 3.08 -8.91
CA LEU A 37 -3.33 2.71 -8.12
C LEU A 37 -4.53 3.58 -8.54
N ASP A 38 -5.67 2.93 -8.74
CA ASP A 38 -6.93 3.59 -8.98
C ASP A 38 -7.68 3.81 -7.65
N SER A 39 -8.86 4.44 -7.73
CA SER A 39 -9.65 4.74 -6.53
C SER A 39 -10.08 3.49 -5.76
N LEU A 40 -10.28 2.34 -6.42
CA LEU A 40 -10.67 1.10 -5.76
C LEU A 40 -9.48 0.50 -5.01
N ASP A 41 -8.29 0.51 -5.61
CA ASP A 41 -7.07 0.02 -4.94
C ASP A 41 -6.80 0.80 -3.64
N TYR A 42 -6.96 2.13 -3.66
CA TYR A 42 -6.82 2.94 -2.44
C TYR A 42 -7.87 2.60 -1.40
N VAL A 43 -9.11 2.28 -1.80
CA VAL A 43 -10.15 1.85 -0.87
C VAL A 43 -9.80 0.50 -0.25
N GLU A 44 -9.30 -0.45 -1.03
CA GLU A 44 -8.84 -1.74 -0.52
C GLU A 44 -7.68 -1.59 0.46
N LEU A 45 -6.70 -0.73 0.16
CA LEU A 45 -5.62 -0.36 1.08
C LEU A 45 -6.15 0.21 2.40
N MET A 46 -7.11 1.13 2.33
CA MET A 46 -7.73 1.72 3.53
C MET A 46 -8.48 0.66 4.36
N VAL A 47 -9.20 -0.25 3.70
CA VAL A 47 -9.96 -1.33 4.35
C VAL A 47 -9.00 -2.35 5.00
N LEU A 48 -7.97 -2.77 4.26
CA LEU A 48 -6.92 -3.67 4.74
C LEU A 48 -6.24 -3.08 5.98
N ALA A 49 -5.78 -1.82 5.90
CA ALA A 49 -5.12 -1.14 7.00
C ALA A 49 -5.99 -1.07 8.26
N LYS A 50 -7.29 -0.84 8.07
CA LYS A 50 -8.25 -0.79 9.18
C LYS A 50 -8.52 -2.15 9.79
N ARG A 51 -8.64 -3.19 8.96
CA ARG A 51 -8.98 -4.55 9.37
C ARG A 51 -7.80 -5.27 10.03
N GLU A 52 -6.63 -5.20 9.42
CA GLU A 52 -5.45 -5.96 9.85
C GLU A 52 -4.66 -5.22 10.94
N PHE A 53 -4.58 -3.89 10.87
CA PHE A 53 -3.73 -3.09 11.77
C PHE A 53 -4.50 -2.11 12.65
N GLY A 54 -5.84 -2.02 12.50
CA GLY A 54 -6.65 -1.02 13.20
C GLY A 54 -6.39 0.43 12.76
N ALA A 55 -5.52 0.63 11.77
CA ALA A 55 -5.07 1.93 11.30
C ALA A 55 -6.14 2.59 10.41
N THR A 56 -6.35 3.89 10.57
CA THR A 56 -7.33 4.62 9.75
C THR A 56 -6.54 5.43 8.73
N LEU A 57 -6.48 4.93 7.50
CA LEU A 57 -5.95 5.66 6.35
C LEU A 57 -7.08 6.46 5.71
N THR A 58 -6.77 7.66 5.20
CA THR A 58 -7.73 8.50 4.47
C THR A 58 -7.20 8.86 3.09
N ALA A 59 -8.10 9.09 2.14
CA ALA A 59 -7.75 9.51 0.78
C ALA A 59 -6.86 10.77 0.78
N GLU A 60 -7.12 11.71 1.69
CA GLU A 60 -6.33 12.93 1.85
C GLU A 60 -4.87 12.67 2.20
N MET A 61 -4.55 11.59 2.93
CA MET A 61 -3.16 11.26 3.25
C MET A 61 -2.36 10.94 1.98
N PHE A 62 -2.94 10.15 1.06
CA PHE A 62 -2.30 9.81 -0.21
C PHE A 62 -2.16 11.04 -1.13
N ILE A 63 -3.16 11.93 -1.13
CA ILE A 63 -3.14 13.17 -1.93
C ILE A 63 -2.09 14.16 -1.39
N ASN A 64 -2.02 14.34 -0.07
CA ASN A 64 -1.11 15.28 0.57
C ASN A 64 0.34 14.76 0.65
N GLN A 65 0.55 13.45 0.51
CA GLN A 65 1.86 12.81 0.54
C GLN A 65 2.11 12.01 -0.75
N PRO A 66 2.29 12.68 -1.91
CA PRO A 66 2.52 12.00 -3.17
C PRO A 66 3.84 11.20 -3.20
N THR A 67 4.76 11.51 -2.28
CA THR A 67 6.03 10.77 -2.10
C THR A 67 5.91 9.62 -1.11
N MET A 68 4.70 9.24 -0.69
CA MET A 68 4.50 8.07 0.17
C MET A 68 4.98 6.82 -0.57
N THR A 69 5.82 6.06 0.12
CA THR A 69 6.42 4.80 -0.33
C THR A 69 5.75 3.62 0.34
N LEU A 70 6.06 2.41 -0.13
CA LEU A 70 5.57 1.18 0.48
C LEU A 70 6.26 0.87 1.82
N GLY A 71 7.55 1.21 1.94
CA GLY A 71 8.35 1.11 3.16
C GLY A 71 8.85 2.44 3.66
#